data_AF-A0AAN4QBW1-F1
#
_entry.id   AF-A0AAN4QBW1-F1
#
_cell.length_a   1.000
_cell.length_b   1.000
_cell.length_c   1.000
_cell.angle_alpha   90.00
_cell.angle_beta   90.00
_cell.angle_gamma   90.00
#
_symmetry.space_group_name_H-M   'P 1'
#
loop_
_entity.id
_entity.type
_entity.pdbx_description
1 polymer ?
#
loop_
_entity_poly.entity_id
_entity_poly.type
_entity_poly.pdbx_seq_one_letter_code
_entity_poly.pdbx_strand_id
1 'polypeptide(L)' 'MNLFWRDLDWMSDYLIFGDSDMDIYVLEITTGKYQVRDRQAFDNLFNEFSTFEGLLEHVIDQIANE' A
#
# COMPACT_ATOMS: atom_id res chain seq x y z
N MET A 1 -13.01 13.64 -9.45
CA MET A 1 -14.00 13.15 -8.48
C MET A 1 -13.21 12.74 -7.25
N ASN A 2 -13.37 13.43 -6.11
CA ASN A 2 -12.71 13.05 -4.86
C ASN A 2 -13.42 11.82 -4.29
N LEU A 3 -13.16 10.65 -4.87
CA LEU A 3 -13.53 9.39 -4.25
C LEU A 3 -12.61 9.19 -3.04
N PHE A 4 -13.21 9.14 -1.86
CA PHE A 4 -12.52 8.64 -0.68
C PHE A 4 -12.30 7.15 -0.93
N TRP A 5 -11.12 6.81 -1.45
CA TRP A 5 -10.72 5.44 -1.79
C TRP A 5 -10.87 4.48 -0.59
N ARG A 6 -10.84 5.02 0.64
CA ARG A 6 -11.09 4.30 1.89
C ARG A 6 -12.53 3.79 2.04
N ASP A 7 -13.51 4.37 1.35
CA ASP A 7 -14.93 4.02 1.46
C ASP A 7 -15.39 3.07 0.33
N LEU A 8 -14.45 2.54 -0.45
CA LEU A 8 -14.76 1.62 -1.55
C LEU A 8 -14.88 0.19 -1.03
N ASP A 9 -15.93 -0.52 -1.42
CA ASP A 9 -16.19 -1.89 -0.96
C ASP A 9 -15.00 -2.83 -1.22
N TRP A 10 -14.26 -2.66 -2.31
CA TRP A 10 -13.09 -3.51 -2.61
C TRP A 10 -11.92 -3.32 -1.63
N MET A 11 -11.91 -2.26 -0.82
CA MET A 11 -10.91 -2.08 0.23
C MET A 11 -11.07 -3.04 1.40
N SER A 12 -12.21 -3.76 1.52
CA SER A 12 -12.37 -4.76 2.57
C SER A 12 -11.36 -5.92 2.47
N ASP A 13 -10.77 -6.12 1.29
CA ASP A 13 -9.75 -7.15 1.06
C ASP A 13 -8.32 -6.66 1.39
N TYR A 14 -8.17 -5.40 1.80
CA TYR A 14 -6.88 -4.78 2.07
C TYR A 14 -6.82 -4.20 3.49
N LEU A 15 -5.75 -4.52 4.22
CA LEU A 15 -5.41 -3.87 5.47
C LEU A 15 -4.41 -2.74 5.19
N ILE A 16 -4.82 -1.49 5.42
CA ILE A 16 -3.98 -0.31 5.18
C ILE A 16 -3.10 -0.05 6.41
N PHE A 17 -1.78 0.04 6.21
CA PHE A 17 -0.84 0.41 7.26
C PHE A 17 -0.57 1.92 7.30
N GLY A 18 -0.63 2.58 6.13
CA GLY A 18 -0.41 4.01 6.00
C GLY A 18 -0.43 4.44 4.54
N ASP A 19 -0.39 5.75 4.34
CA ASP A 19 -0.33 6.39 3.03
C ASP A 19 0.67 7.55 3.04
N SER A 20 1.29 7.80 1.90
CA SER A 20 2.06 9.01 1.58
C SER A 20 1.27 9.88 0.58
N ASP A 21 1.92 10.89 0.01
CA ASP A 21 1.32 11.72 -1.03
C ASP A 21 0.99 10.92 -2.31
N MET A 22 1.82 9.93 -2.63
CA MET A 22 1.74 9.14 -3.87
C MET A 22 1.44 7.66 -3.63
N ASP A 23 1.84 7.11 -2.48
CA ASP A 23 1.83 5.67 -2.24
C ASP A 23 0.89 5.27 -1.10
N ILE A 24 0.38 4.04 -1.16
CA ILE A 24 -0.38 3.40 -0.10
C ILE A 24 0.30 2.06 0.23
N TYR A 25 0.51 1.84 1.52
CA TYR A 25 1.10 0.62 2.07
C TYR A 25 -0.02 -0.27 2.60
N VAL A 26 -0.18 -1.44 1.99
CA VAL A 26 -1.29 -2.36 2.31
C VAL A 26 -0.81 -3.80 2.48
N LEU A 27 -1.60 -4.59 3.22
CA LEU A 27 -1.59 -6.04 3.16
C LEU A 27 -2.84 -6.48 2.40
N GLU A 28 -2.65 -7.18 1.28
CA GLU A 28 -3.74 -7.87 0.60
C GLU A 28 -4.08 -9.15 1.37
N ILE A 29 -5.28 -9.21 1.93
CA ILE A 29 -5.71 -10.27 2.87
C ILE A 29 -5.86 -11.61 2.14
N THR A 30 -6.30 -11.58 0.88
CA THR A 30 -6.55 -12.78 0.06
C THR A 30 -5.26 -13.52 -0.29
N THR A 31 -4.19 -12.79 -0.60
CA THR A 31 -2.89 -13.35 -0.98
C THR A 31 -1.90 -13.41 0.19
N GLY A 32 -2.14 -12.65 1.25
CA GLY A 32 -1.23 -12.48 2.37
C GLY A 32 0.03 -11.65 2.01
N LYS A 33 -0.03 -10.90 0.91
CA LYS A 33 1.10 -10.14 0.37
C LYS A 33 1.06 -8.69 0.82
N TYR A 34 2.24 -8.17 1.15
CA TYR A 34 2.42 -6.77 1.48
C TYR A 34 2.73 -6.01 0.20
N GLN A 35 2.06 -4.90 -0.03
CA GLN A 35 2.08 -4.21 -1.32
C GLN A 35 2.22 -2.70 -1.12
N VAL A 36 2.95 -2.09 -2.04
CA VAL A 36 3.03 -0.63 -2.23
C VAL A 36 2.28 -0.32 -3.51
N ARG A 37 1.22 0.47 -3.41
CA ARG A 37 0.35 0.80 -4.53
C ARG A 37 0.23 2.30 -4.71
N ASP A 38 -0.08 2.72 -5.93
CA ASP A 38 -0.35 4.12 -6.22
C ASP A 38 -1.68 4.56 -5.60
N ARG A 39 -1.67 5.70 -4.90
CA ARG A 39 -2.84 6.27 -4.23
C ARG A 39 -3.94 6.70 -5.21
N GLN A 40 -3.56 7.21 -6.38
CA GLN A 40 -4.47 7.74 -7.39
C GLN A 40 -4.95 6.64 -8.35
N ALA A 41 -4.10 5.65 -8.63
CA ALA A 41 -4.36 4.53 -9.50
C ALA A 41 -4.06 3.21 -8.78
N PHE A 42 -4.94 2.79 -7.86
CA PHE A 42 -4.72 1.64 -6.98
C PHE A 42 -4.39 0.30 -7.68
N ASP A 43 -4.77 0.16 -8.95
CA ASP A 43 -4.39 -0.99 -9.77
C ASP A 43 -2.88 -1.05 -10.09
N ASN A 44 -2.17 0.07 -9.95
CA ASN A 44 -0.71 0.13 -10.08
C ASN A 44 -0.05 -0.38 -8.80
N LEU A 45 0.50 -1.58 -8.91
CA LEU A 45 1.38 -2.18 -7.91
C LEU A 45 2.83 -1.78 -8.21
N PHE A 46 3.47 -1.06 -7.30
CA PHE A 46 4.88 -0.72 -7.40
C PHE A 46 5.75 -1.87 -6.91
N ASN A 47 5.55 -2.25 -5.65
CA ASN A 47 6.36 -3.26 -4.99
C ASN A 47 5.47 -4.27 -4.25
N GLU A 48 5.92 -5.53 -4.21
CA GLU A 48 5.30 -6.60 -3.43
C GLU A 48 6.35 -7.28 -2.56
N PHE A 49 5.97 -7.59 -1.32
CA PHE A 49 6.78 -8.27 -0.33
C PHE A 49 6.01 -9.45 0.27
N SER A 50 6.74 -10.52 0.56
CA SER A 50 6.21 -11.68 1.26
C SER A 50 6.16 -11.52 2.79
N THR A 51 6.83 -10.50 3.33
CA THR A 51 6.90 -10.26 4.78
C THR A 51 6.67 -8.79 5.10
N PHE A 52 6.12 -8.52 6.28
CA PHE A 52 5.94 -7.16 6.78
C PHE A 52 7.27 -6.41 6.95
N GLU A 53 8.31 -7.13 7.36
CA GLU A 53 9.67 -6.59 7.50
C GLU A 53 10.17 -6.02 6.17
N GLY A 54 9.99 -6.71 5.05
CA GLY A 54 10.40 -6.19 3.74
C GLY A 54 9.65 -4.93 3.32
N LEU A 55 8.37 -4.82 3.65
CA LEU A 55 7.60 -3.58 3.45
C LEU A 55 8.15 -2.45 4.32
N LEU A 56 8.43 -2.72 5.60
CA LEU A 56 8.97 -1.73 6.53
C LEU A 56 10.36 -1.25 6.13
N GLU A 57 11.26 -2.16 5.74
CA GLU A 57 12.58 -1.80 5.23
C GLU A 57 12.46 -0.86 4.03
N HIS A 58 11.56 -1.17 3.09
CA HIS A 58 11.31 -0.30 1.94
C HIS A 58 10.84 1.10 2.35
N VAL A 59 9.90 1.20 3.30
CA VAL A 59 9.40 2.49 3.80
C VAL A 59 10.52 3.28 4.49
N ILE A 60 11.31 2.62 5.33
CA ILE A 60 12.41 3.26 6.06
C ILE A 60 13.49 3.74 5.08
N ASP A 61 13.82 2.94 4.07
CA ASP A 61 14.77 3.33 3.03
C ASP A 61 14.27 4.55 2.25
N GLN A 62 12.97 4.65 1.96
CA GLN A 62 12.43 5.84 1.30
C GLN A 62 12.53 7.08 2.19
N ILE A 63 12.19 6.99 3.47
CA ILE A 63 12.32 8.11 4.41
C ILE A 63 13.78 8.53 4.59
N ALA A 64 14.70 7.57 4.60
CA ALA A 64 16.13 7.84 4.77
C ALA A 64 16.78 8.47 3.52
N ASN A 65 16.18 8.28 2.34
CA ASN A 65 16.69 8.77 1.06
C ASN A 65 15.87 9.94 0.47
N GLU A 66 14.87 10.45 1.21
CA GLU A 66 14.17 11.73 0.96
C GLU A 66 15.00 12.94 1.39
#